data_AF-A0A7V5MQM7-F1
#
_entry.id   AF-A0A7V5MQM7-F1
#
_cell.length_a   1.000
_cell.length_b   1.000
_cell.length_c   1.000
_cell.angle_alpha   90.00
_cell.angle_beta   90.00
_cell.angle_gamma   90.00
#
_symmetry.space_group_name_H-M   'P 1'
#
loop_
_entity.id
_entity.type
_entity.pdbx_description
1 polymer ?
#
loop_
_entity_poly.entity_id
_entity_poly.type
_entity_poly.pdbx_seq_one_letter_code
_entity_poly.pdbx_strand_id
1 'polypeptide(L)'
;MNTNIKTKDLRPKTAEEYVSLIDNALFEIEDLRAAAEYDEDSMGEALKFLDELEQHVRGLRDRMAAGTYRFEDRDLPFMKMVKNVDDRLLPFKQLLVIINATHRKGLNVEEEDE
;
A
#
# COMPACT_ATOMS: atom_id res chain seq x y z
N MET A 1 17.27 -14.56 -3.44
CA MET A 1 15.88 -14.97 -3.74
C MET A 1 15.26 -13.92 -4.65
N ASN A 2 14.71 -14.31 -5.80
CA ASN A 2 14.05 -13.36 -6.73
C ASN A 2 12.75 -12.83 -6.12
N THR A 3 12.80 -11.62 -5.56
CA THR A 3 11.65 -10.88 -4.97
C THR A 3 10.49 -10.65 -5.94
N ASN A 4 10.73 -10.72 -7.25
CA ASN A 4 9.71 -10.54 -8.29
C ASN A 4 8.72 -11.69 -8.44
N ILE A 5 9.08 -12.94 -8.08
CA ILE A 5 8.16 -14.07 -8.20
C ILE A 5 7.16 -14.05 -7.04
N LYS A 6 7.64 -13.87 -5.80
CA LYS A 6 6.76 -13.76 -4.62
C LYS A 6 5.74 -12.63 -4.71
N THR A 7 6.12 -11.49 -5.31
CA THR A 7 5.21 -10.34 -5.41
C THR A 7 4.10 -10.53 -6.44
N LYS A 8 4.31 -11.34 -7.49
CA LYS A 8 3.26 -11.64 -8.49
C LYS A 8 2.13 -12.45 -7.84
N ASP A 9 2.50 -13.48 -7.07
CA ASP A 9 1.55 -14.44 -6.47
C ASP A 9 0.72 -13.84 -5.34
N LEU A 10 1.18 -12.72 -4.74
CA LEU A 10 0.49 -12.01 -3.66
C LEU A 10 -0.45 -10.91 -4.14
N ARG A 11 -0.49 -10.61 -5.45
CA ARG A 11 -1.41 -9.60 -5.98
C ARG A 11 -2.86 -10.10 -5.93
N PRO A 12 -3.84 -9.24 -5.56
CA PRO A 12 -5.26 -9.53 -5.62
C PRO A 12 -5.72 -10.08 -6.97
N LYS A 13 -6.61 -11.07 -6.93
CA LYS A 13 -7.32 -11.64 -8.09
C LYS A 13 -8.62 -10.90 -8.39
N THR A 14 -9.25 -10.28 -7.37
CA THR A 14 -10.49 -9.54 -7.54
C THR A 14 -10.39 -8.06 -7.10
N ALA A 15 -11.37 -7.26 -7.50
CA ALA A 15 -11.47 -5.87 -7.09
C ALA A 15 -11.72 -5.75 -5.58
N GLU A 16 -12.53 -6.64 -5.01
CA GLU A 16 -12.83 -6.69 -3.58
C GLU A 16 -11.59 -7.03 -2.75
N GLU A 17 -10.77 -7.97 -3.22
CA GLU A 17 -9.49 -8.29 -2.60
C GLU A 17 -8.53 -7.10 -2.67
N TYR A 18 -8.56 -6.34 -3.76
CA TYR A 18 -7.70 -5.17 -3.89
C TYR A 18 -8.15 -4.01 -2.98
N VAL A 19 -9.46 -3.79 -2.86
CA VAL A 19 -10.03 -2.86 -1.89
C VAL A 19 -9.66 -3.28 -0.46
N SER A 20 -9.80 -4.57 -0.14
CA SER A 20 -9.45 -5.12 1.18
C SER A 20 -7.97 -4.91 1.51
N LEU A 21 -7.08 -5.06 0.53
CA LEU A 21 -5.66 -4.82 0.70
C LEU A 21 -5.35 -3.34 1.04
N ILE A 22 -6.08 -2.41 0.44
CA ILE A 22 -5.95 -0.97 0.72
C ILE A 22 -6.52 -0.64 2.10
N ASP A 23 -7.65 -1.23 2.48
CA ASP A 23 -8.24 -1.06 3.81
C ASP A 23 -7.30 -1.61 4.90
N ASN A 24 -6.65 -2.75 4.67
CA ASN A 24 -5.60 -3.27 5.55
C ASN A 24 -4.41 -2.31 5.68
N ALA A 25 -3.96 -1.70 4.58
CA ALA A 25 -2.87 -0.73 4.65
C ALA A 25 -3.26 0.53 5.46
N LEU A 26 -4.52 0.97 5.41
CA LEU A 26 -5.01 2.06 6.25
C LEU A 26 -5.00 1.69 7.74
N PHE A 27 -5.46 0.48 8.07
CA PHE A 27 -5.40 -0.03 9.43
C PHE A 27 -3.97 -0.07 9.98
N GLU A 28 -3.02 -0.57 9.20
CA GLU A 28 -1.61 -0.65 9.61
C GLU A 28 -0.95 0.73 9.78
N ILE A 29 -1.36 1.72 8.99
CA ILE A 29 -0.91 3.12 9.17
C ILE A 29 -1.43 3.69 10.50
N GLU A 30 -2.71 3.45 10.82
CA GLU A 30 -3.31 3.87 12.09
C GLU A 30 -2.66 3.18 13.29
N ASP A 31 -2.40 1.87 13.20
CA ASP A 31 -1.75 1.10 14.26
C ASP A 31 -0.32 1.57 14.52
N LEU A 32 0.47 1.79 13.45
CA LEU A 32 1.82 2.34 13.58
C LEU A 32 1.81 3.76 14.15
N ARG A 33 0.82 4.60 13.79
CA ARG A 33 0.67 5.94 14.38
C ARG A 33 0.41 5.84 15.88
N ALA A 34 -0.52 5.00 16.30
CA ALA A 34 -0.84 4.82 17.71
C ALA A 34 0.39 4.34 18.51
N ALA A 35 1.19 3.44 17.94
CA ALA A 35 2.45 3.00 18.53
C ALA A 35 3.48 4.14 18.63
N ALA A 36 3.60 4.98 17.60
CA ALA A 36 4.51 6.12 17.59
C ALA A 36 4.09 7.24 18.57
N GLU A 37 2.79 7.46 18.76
CA GLU A 37 2.28 8.44 19.73
C GLU A 37 2.52 8.02 21.19
N TYR A 38 2.58 6.72 21.45
CA TYR A 38 2.88 6.18 22.78
C TYR A 38 4.37 6.30 23.15
N ASP A 39 5.27 6.42 22.16
CA ASP A 39 6.70 6.59 22.34
C ASP A 39 7.05 8.10 22.36
N GLU A 40 7.03 8.73 23.54
CA GLU A 40 7.09 10.18 23.75
C GLU A 40 8.41 10.85 23.25
N ASP A 41 9.44 10.06 22.91
CA ASP A 41 10.74 10.55 22.47
C ASP A 41 10.80 10.74 20.93
N SER A 42 10.45 11.94 20.48
CA SER A 42 10.78 12.50 19.14
C SER A 42 10.18 11.79 17.91
N MET A 43 8.87 11.56 17.90
CA MET A 43 8.14 11.03 16.72
C MET A 43 7.55 12.10 15.78
N GLY A 44 7.89 13.39 15.94
CA GLY A 44 7.28 14.47 15.13
C GLY A 44 7.47 14.35 13.62
N GLU A 45 8.59 13.79 13.15
CA GLU A 45 8.82 13.51 11.72
C GLU A 45 8.11 12.22 11.26
N ALA A 46 8.05 11.21 12.11
CA ALA A 46 7.35 9.95 11.83
C ALA A 46 5.84 10.18 11.70
N LEU A 47 5.23 10.96 12.59
CA LEU A 47 3.81 11.30 12.54
C LEU A 47 3.46 12.07 11.25
N LYS A 48 4.28 13.06 10.86
CA LYS A 48 4.09 13.78 9.58
C LYS A 48 4.20 12.86 8.36
N PHE A 49 5.15 11.93 8.37
CA PHE A 49 5.28 10.93 7.32
C PHE A 49 4.04 10.03 7.24
N LEU A 50 3.51 9.59 8.39
CA LEU A 50 2.31 8.76 8.46
C LEU A 50 1.06 9.52 7.99
N ASP A 51 0.93 10.81 8.34
CA ASP A 51 -0.15 11.67 7.86
C ASP A 51 -0.17 11.79 6.34
N GLU A 52 0.99 12.06 5.72
CA GLU A 52 1.10 12.16 4.26
C GLU A 52 0.80 10.81 3.58
N LEU A 53 1.31 9.71 4.16
CA LEU A 53 1.05 8.37 3.66
C LEU A 53 -0.44 8.00 3.72
N GLU A 54 -1.08 8.27 4.86
CA GLU A 54 -2.52 8.04 5.06
C GLU A 54 -3.34 8.83 4.02
N GLN A 55 -3.05 10.11 3.82
CA GLN A 55 -3.77 10.94 2.85
C GLN A 55 -3.70 10.36 1.44
N HIS A 56 -2.53 9.87 1.03
CA HIS A 56 -2.37 9.23 -0.27
C HIS A 56 -3.15 7.91 -0.39
N VAL A 57 -3.12 7.06 0.64
CA VAL A 57 -3.83 5.78 0.63
C VAL A 57 -5.34 5.97 0.72
N ARG A 58 -5.83 6.90 1.55
CA ARG A 58 -7.25 7.28 1.60
C ARG A 58 -7.73 7.86 0.28
N GLY A 59 -6.96 8.76 -0.33
CA GLY A 59 -7.31 9.32 -1.64
C GLY A 59 -7.42 8.25 -2.74
N LEU A 60 -6.60 7.19 -2.67
CA LEU A 60 -6.74 6.03 -3.53
C LEU A 60 -8.07 5.29 -3.26
N ARG A 61 -8.37 5.02 -1.98
CA ARG A 61 -9.59 4.33 -1.55
C ARG A 61 -10.87 5.09 -1.92
N ASP A 62 -10.85 6.41 -1.80
CA ASP A 62 -11.96 7.29 -2.16
C ASP A 62 -12.24 7.26 -3.66
N ARG A 63 -11.18 7.27 -4.49
CA ARG A 63 -11.33 7.09 -5.95
C ARG A 63 -11.97 5.75 -6.30
N MET A 64 -11.65 4.69 -5.57
CA MET A 64 -12.29 3.38 -5.76
C MET A 64 -13.77 3.41 -5.36
N ALA A 65 -14.09 3.99 -4.20
CA ALA A 65 -15.48 4.16 -3.75
C ALA A 65 -16.31 5.01 -4.73
N ALA A 66 -15.71 6.04 -5.32
CA ALA A 66 -16.33 6.89 -6.31
C ALA A 66 -16.42 6.27 -7.73
N GLY A 67 -15.86 5.07 -7.95
CA GLY A 67 -15.81 4.44 -9.28
C GLY A 67 -14.93 5.19 -10.30
N THR A 68 -14.05 6.09 -9.84
CA THR A 68 -13.16 6.89 -10.68
C THR A 68 -11.72 6.34 -10.73
N TYR A 69 -11.43 5.34 -9.90
CA TYR A 69 -10.17 4.62 -9.93
C TYR A 69 -9.99 3.85 -11.24
N ARG A 70 -8.76 3.87 -11.75
CA ARG A 70 -8.31 3.06 -12.89
C ARG A 70 -6.92 2.51 -12.59
N PHE A 71 -6.65 1.29 -13.06
CA PHE A 71 -5.31 0.74 -13.14
C PHE A 71 -4.48 1.54 -14.15
N GLU A 72 -3.21 1.77 -13.85
CA GLU A 72 -2.31 2.57 -14.69
C GLU A 72 -0.89 2.02 -14.56
N ASP A 73 -0.12 1.91 -15.65
CA ASP A 73 1.29 1.51 -15.59
C ASP A 73 2.21 2.67 -15.16
N ARG A 74 1.93 3.22 -13.98
CA ARG A 74 2.79 4.15 -13.27
C ARG A 74 2.71 3.90 -11.79
N ASP A 75 3.77 4.23 -11.05
CA ASP A 75 3.75 4.05 -9.61
C ASP A 75 2.72 5.00 -8.95
N LEU A 76 2.07 4.50 -7.90
CA LEU A 76 1.24 5.31 -7.01
C LEU A 76 2.08 6.42 -6.35
N PRO A 77 1.53 7.62 -6.13
CA PRO A 77 2.30 8.76 -5.60
C PRO A 77 3.06 8.45 -4.30
N PHE A 78 2.46 7.71 -3.38
CA PHE A 78 3.09 7.35 -2.10
C PHE A 78 4.36 6.51 -2.25
N MET A 79 4.58 5.83 -3.39
CA MET A 79 5.80 5.05 -3.62
C MET A 79 7.07 5.89 -3.59
N LYS A 80 6.98 7.19 -3.89
CA LYS A 80 8.11 8.12 -3.80
C LYS A 80 8.64 8.24 -2.37
N MET A 81 7.74 8.12 -1.38
CA MET A 81 8.05 8.26 0.04
C MET A 81 8.52 6.92 0.62
N VAL A 82 7.84 5.82 0.28
CA VAL A 82 8.04 4.55 0.99
C VAL A 82 9.16 3.67 0.43
N LYS A 83 9.59 3.88 -0.83
CA LYS A 83 10.57 3.00 -1.49
C LYS A 83 11.90 2.85 -0.74
N ASN A 84 12.34 3.91 -0.07
CA ASN A 84 13.66 3.99 0.57
C ASN A 84 13.59 3.88 2.10
N VAL A 85 12.39 3.73 2.68
CA VAL A 85 12.22 3.57 4.13
C VAL A 85 12.69 2.18 4.53
N ASP A 86 13.47 2.05 5.62
CA ASP A 86 13.89 0.74 6.15
C ASP A 86 12.66 -0.04 6.59
N ASP A 87 12.61 -1.33 6.27
CA ASP A 87 11.47 -2.20 6.58
C ASP A 87 11.23 -2.32 8.10
N ARG A 88 12.24 -2.05 8.94
CA ARG A 88 12.12 -1.96 10.40
C ARG A 88 11.33 -0.73 10.88
N LEU A 89 11.32 0.33 10.08
CA LEU A 89 10.58 1.57 10.37
C LEU A 89 9.17 1.55 9.76
N LEU A 90 8.94 0.68 8.77
CA LEU A 90 7.66 0.53 8.08
C LEU A 90 7.32 -0.96 7.93
N PRO A 91 6.86 -1.63 9.01
CA PRO A 91 6.69 -3.09 9.06
C PRO A 91 5.69 -3.63 8.02
N PHE A 92 4.77 -2.80 7.54
CA PHE A 92 3.78 -3.14 6.53
C PHE A 92 4.14 -2.69 5.10
N LYS A 93 5.37 -2.22 4.85
CA LYS A 93 5.82 -1.74 3.54
C LYS A 93 5.53 -2.70 2.39
N GLN A 94 5.57 -4.01 2.65
CA GLN A 94 5.25 -5.04 1.67
C GLN A 94 3.81 -4.92 1.15
N LEU A 95 2.83 -4.53 1.97
CA LEU A 95 1.46 -4.28 1.54
C LEU A 95 1.41 -3.17 0.50
N LEU A 96 2.09 -2.05 0.76
CA LEU A 96 2.15 -0.90 -0.15
C LEU A 96 2.81 -1.27 -1.49
N VAL A 97 3.84 -2.12 -1.46
CA VAL A 97 4.50 -2.65 -2.67
C VAL A 97 3.54 -3.50 -3.49
N ILE A 98 2.74 -4.36 -2.85
CA ILE A 98 1.74 -5.20 -3.54
C ILE A 98 0.61 -4.33 -4.10
N ILE A 99 0.15 -3.32 -3.35
CA ILE A 99 -0.87 -2.36 -3.80
C ILE A 99 -0.39 -1.65 -5.07
N ASN A 100 0.86 -1.19 -5.08
CA ASN A 100 1.46 -0.55 -6.24
C ASN A 100 1.66 -1.52 -7.41
N ALA A 101 2.12 -2.74 -7.15
CA ALA A 101 2.28 -3.75 -8.20
C ALA A 101 0.94 -4.09 -8.86
N THR A 102 -0.13 -4.16 -8.08
CA THR A 102 -1.51 -4.40 -8.56
C THR A 102 -2.04 -3.20 -9.32
N HIS A 103 -1.78 -1.97 -8.85
CA HIS A 103 -2.12 -0.76 -9.61
C HIS A 103 -1.52 -0.77 -11.02
N ARG A 104 -0.26 -1.18 -11.12
CA ARG A 104 0.52 -1.16 -12.36
C ARG A 104 0.20 -2.28 -13.32
N LYS A 105 -0.04 -3.48 -12.79
CA LYS A 105 -0.17 -4.70 -13.58
C LYS A 105 -1.61 -5.20 -13.67
N GLY A 106 -2.56 -4.47 -13.09
CA GLY A 106 -3.92 -4.95 -12.90
C GLY A 106 -4.02 -6.08 -11.87
N LEU A 107 -5.20 -6.70 -11.82
CA LEU A 107 -5.46 -7.88 -11.00
C LEU A 107 -4.68 -9.09 -11.52
N ASN A 108 -4.36 -10.02 -10.63
CA ASN A 108 -3.73 -11.29 -10.96
C ASN A 108 -4.79 -12.35 -11.29
N VAL A 109 -5.62 -12.06 -12.28
CA VAL A 109 -6.44 -13.09 -12.90
C VAL A 109 -5.46 -14.03 -13.61
N GLU A 110 -5.40 -15.29 -13.19
CA GLU A 110 -4.68 -16.30 -13.97
C GLU A 110 -5.31 -16.30 -15.36
N GLU A 111 -4.51 -16.16 -16.41
CA GLU A 111 -4.94 -16.65 -17.72
C GLU A 111 -5.09 -18.16 -17.50
N GLU A 112 -6.32 -18.69 -17.65
CA GLU A 112 -6.48 -20.14 -17.77
C GLU A 112 -5.51 -20.57 -18.88
N ASP A 113 -4.47 -21.32 -18.50
CA ASP A 113 -3.60 -21.98 -19.46
C ASP A 113 -4.51 -22.93 -20.29
N GLU A 114 -4.94 -22.47 -21.47
CA GLU A 114 -5.65 -23.30 -22.47
C GLU A 114 -4.78 -24.47 -22.96
#